data_AF-A0A967HBN5-F1
#
_entry.id   AF-A0A967HBN5-F1
#
_cell.length_a   1.000
_cell.length_b   1.000
_cell.length_c   1.000
_cell.angle_alpha   90.00
_cell.angle_beta   90.00
_cell.angle_gamma   90.00
#
_symmetry.space_group_name_H-M   'P 1'
#
loop_
_entity.id
_entity.type
_entity.pdbx_description
1 polymer ?
#
loop_
_entity_poly.entity_id
_entity_poly.type
_entity_poly.pdbx_seq_one_letter_code
_entity_poly.pdbx_strand_id
1 'polypeptide(L)' 'SPGPDGVTTYSVPPDVADPTPALQRLAPALFLSAEGVDHFLVIRTLTGGAQPLAVALDREEWDEILGTIAGDDTILV' A
#
# COMPACT_ATOMS: atom_id res chain seq x y z
N SER A 1 3.21 14.92 -21.78
CA SER A 1 3.97 15.51 -22.91
C SER A 1 3.10 15.53 -24.15
N PRO A 2 3.25 16.48 -25.09
CA PRO A 2 2.45 16.47 -26.33
C PRO A 2 2.74 15.18 -27.11
N GLY A 3 1.69 14.43 -27.45
CA GLY A 3 1.80 13.32 -28.37
C GLY A 3 2.05 13.80 -29.81
N PRO A 4 2.56 12.94 -30.70
CA PRO A 4 2.83 13.27 -32.11
C PRO A 4 1.61 13.81 -32.87
N ASP A 5 0.41 13.59 -32.33
CA ASP A 5 -0.89 13.90 -32.95
C ASP A 5 -1.46 15.26 -32.49
N GLY A 6 -0.70 16.04 -31.70
CA GLY A 6 -1.16 17.29 -31.10
C GLY A 6 -2.12 17.13 -29.91
N VAL A 7 -2.39 15.89 -29.50
CA VAL A 7 -3.17 15.58 -28.30
C VAL A 7 -2.28 15.71 -27.07
N THR A 8 -2.68 16.60 -26.15
CA THR A 8 -2.01 16.76 -24.85
C THR A 8 -2.48 15.66 -23.91
N THR A 9 -1.64 14.64 -23.72
CA THR A 9 -1.85 13.63 -22.67
C THR A 9 -1.05 13.99 -21.42
N TYR A 10 -1.70 13.91 -20.26
CA TYR A 10 -1.02 13.96 -18.98
C TYR A 10 -0.21 12.67 -18.81
N SER A 11 1.11 12.82 -18.70
CA SER A 11 2.03 11.71 -18.48
C SER A 11 2.70 11.91 -17.13
N VAL A 12 2.65 10.90 -16.27
CA VAL A 12 3.52 10.85 -15.10
C VAL A 12 4.98 10.81 -15.62
N PRO A 13 5.88 11.69 -15.16
CA PRO A 13 7.28 11.63 -15.55
C PRO A 13 7.84 10.23 -15.25
N PRO A 14 8.65 9.64 -16.14
CA PRO A 14 9.17 8.28 -15.97
C PRO A 14 10.04 8.09 -14.72
N ASP A 15 10.44 9.18 -14.07
CA ASP A 15 11.27 9.21 -12.86
C ASP A 15 10.47 9.50 -11.57
N VAL A 16 9.13 9.52 -11.64
CA VAL A 16 8.33 9.47 -10.41
C VAL A 16 8.36 8.01 -9.93
N ALA A 17 9.34 7.71 -9.07
CA ALA A 17 9.33 6.52 -8.23
C ALA A 17 7.93 6.31 -7.66
N ASP A 18 7.48 5.05 -7.57
CA ASP A 18 6.14 4.70 -7.10
C ASP A 18 5.76 5.58 -5.89
N PRO A 19 4.69 6.39 -6.02
CA PRO A 19 4.37 7.45 -5.07
C PRO A 19 3.86 6.93 -3.72
N THR A 20 3.81 5.61 -3.53
CA THR A 20 3.35 4.99 -2.29
C THR A 20 4.15 5.52 -1.10
N PRO A 21 3.48 6.10 -0.09
CA PRO A 21 4.16 6.56 1.10
C PRO A 21 4.75 5.40 1.92
N ALA A 22 5.91 5.64 2.56
CA ALA A 22 6.52 4.66 3.44
C ALA A 22 5.59 4.25 4.59
N LEU A 23 5.73 3.01 5.06
CA LEU A 23 4.86 2.43 6.10
C LEU A 23 4.81 3.30 7.36
N GLN A 24 5.96 3.83 7.79
CA GLN A 24 6.06 4.67 8.98
C GLN A 24 5.28 5.99 8.85
N ARG A 25 4.97 6.45 7.63
CA ARG A 25 4.11 7.62 7.39
C ARG A 25 2.63 7.27 7.38
N LEU A 26 2.26 6.08 6.90
CA LEU A 26 0.86 5.67 6.80
C LEU A 26 0.32 5.08 8.10
N ALA A 27 1.12 4.29 8.81
CA ALA A 27 0.68 3.56 9.99
C ALA A 27 0.03 4.49 11.05
N PRO A 28 0.61 5.65 11.42
CA PRO A 28 -0.02 6.52 12.41
C PRO A 28 -1.41 7.05 12.03
N ALA A 29 -1.72 7.12 10.73
CA ALA A 29 -2.99 7.62 10.23
C ALA A 29 -4.02 6.51 9.99
N LEU A 30 -3.57 5.30 9.64
CA LEU A 30 -4.44 4.25 9.12
C LEU A 30 -4.54 3.01 10.01
N PHE A 31 -3.51 2.68 10.77
CA PHE A 31 -3.45 1.47 11.59
C PHE A 31 -4.32 1.61 12.85
N LEU A 32 -5.10 0.56 13.16
CA LEU A 32 -5.90 0.48 14.39
C LEU A 32 -5.43 -0.63 15.33
N SER A 33 -5.27 -1.86 14.83
CA SER A 33 -4.82 -2.99 15.62
C SER A 33 -4.21 -4.09 14.75
N ALA A 34 -3.49 -5.02 15.38
CA ALA A 34 -3.04 -6.26 14.74
C ALA A 34 -3.16 -7.43 15.71
N GLU A 35 -3.68 -8.55 15.24
CA GLU A 35 -3.87 -9.78 16.01
C GLU A 35 -3.32 -10.98 15.22
N GLY A 36 -2.44 -11.76 15.86
CA GLY A 36 -1.80 -12.93 15.25
C GLY A 36 -2.47 -14.24 15.66
N VAL A 37 -2.61 -15.16 14.71
CA VAL A 37 -3.06 -16.54 14.93
C VAL A 37 -2.22 -17.47 14.06
N ASP A 38 -1.38 -18.29 14.68
CA ASP A 38 -0.40 -19.16 14.02
C ASP A 38 0.48 -18.39 13.01
N HIS A 39 0.34 -18.69 11.72
CA HIS A 39 1.10 -18.07 10.62
C HIS A 39 0.38 -16.87 9.99
N PHE A 40 -0.76 -16.46 10.54
CA PHE A 40 -1.55 -15.34 10.05
C PHE A 40 -1.47 -14.14 10.98
N LEU A 41 -1.47 -12.95 10.39
CA LEU A 41 -1.66 -11.69 11.09
C LEU A 41 -2.82 -10.93 10.46
N VAL A 42 -3.81 -10.59 11.27
CA VAL A 42 -4.94 -9.75 10.87
C VAL A 42 -4.69 -8.34 11.34
N ILE A 43 -4.55 -7.40 10.41
CA ILE A 43 -4.37 -5.98 10.69
C ILE A 43 -5.69 -5.26 10.42
N ARG A 44 -6.15 -4.45 11.37
CA ARG A 44 -7.32 -3.59 11.23
C ARG A 44 -6.89 -2.16 10.93
N THR A 45 -7.57 -1.52 9.99
CA THR A 45 -7.31 -0.13 9.59
C THR A 45 -8.56 0.73 9.71
N LEU A 46 -8.42 2.05 9.55
CA LEU A 46 -9.55 2.90 9.22
C LEU A 46 -10.21 2.43 7.89
N THR A 47 -11.49 2.74 7.72
CA THR A 47 -12.25 2.49 6.48
C THR A 47 -11.50 3.00 5.25
N GLY A 48 -11.36 2.15 4.23
CA GLY A 48 -10.57 2.42 3.02
C GLY A 48 -9.05 2.46 3.22
N GLY A 49 -8.54 2.19 4.42
CA GLY A 49 -7.13 2.29 4.77
C GLY A 49 -6.30 1.03 4.48
N ALA A 50 -6.93 -0.12 4.24
CA ALA A 50 -6.23 -1.39 4.13
C ALA A 50 -5.31 -1.43 2.91
N GLN A 51 -5.78 -0.98 1.74
CA GLN A 51 -5.02 -1.03 0.49
C GLN A 51 -3.72 -0.20 0.54
N PRO A 52 -3.73 1.12 0.86
CA PRO A 52 -2.49 1.89 0.89
C PRO A 52 -1.52 1.39 1.96
N LEU A 53 -2.01 0.88 3.10
CA LEU A 53 -1.16 0.33 4.15
C LEU A 53 -0.55 -1.02 3.74
N ALA A 54 -1.29 -1.89 3.05
CA ALA A 54 -0.80 -3.15 2.51
C ALA A 54 0.32 -2.95 1.48
N VAL A 55 0.13 -2.03 0.53
CA VAL A 55 1.18 -1.71 -0.46
C VAL A 55 2.43 -1.16 0.23
N ALA A 56 2.29 -0.41 1.33
CA ALA A 56 3.44 0.04 2.10
C ALA A 56 4.09 -1.08 2.94
N LEU A 57 3.32 -2.06 3.42
CA LEU A 57 3.83 -3.26 4.09
C LEU A 57 4.62 -4.15 3.14
N ASP A 58 4.09 -4.43 1.94
CA ASP A 58 4.75 -5.29 0.94
C ASP A 58 6.13 -4.73 0.54
N ARG A 59 6.32 -3.42 0.61
CA ARG A 59 7.58 -2.72 0.32
C ARG A 59 8.66 -2.89 1.36
N GLU A 60 8.31 -3.28 2.58
CA GLU A 60 9.30 -3.53 3.62
C GLU A 60 10.08 -4.83 3.34
N GLU A 61 9.58 -5.68 2.43
CA GLU A 61 10.27 -6.89 1.94
C GLU A 61 10.77 -7.79 3.08
N TRP A 62 9.99 -7.90 4.16
CA TRP A 62 10.31 -8.78 5.29
C TRP A 62 10.26 -10.25 4.86
N ASP A 63 11.36 -10.98 5.07
CA ASP A 63 11.53 -12.37 4.61
C ASP A 63 10.45 -13.33 5.16
N GLU A 64 9.87 -13.02 6.32
CA GLU A 64 8.80 -13.80 6.94
C GLU A 64 7.41 -13.58 6.31
N ILE A 65 7.22 -12.54 5.49
CA ILE A 65 5.96 -12.23 4.83
C ILE A 65 6.00 -12.70 3.39
N LEU A 66 5.16 -13.68 3.05
CA LEU A 66 4.99 -14.13 1.67
C LEU A 66 4.23 -13.10 0.81
N GLY A 67 3.32 -12.33 1.42
CA GLY A 67 2.55 -11.27 0.80
C GLY A 67 1.34 -10.89 1.64
N THR A 68 0.54 -9.93 1.17
CA THR A 68 -0.66 -9.47 1.87
C THR A 68 -1.92 -9.51 1.00
N ILE A 69 -3.10 -9.61 1.63
CA ILE A 69 -4.41 -9.46 1.00
C ILE A 69 -5.17 -8.33 1.70
N ALA A 70 -5.44 -7.26 0.97
CA ALA A 70 -6.17 -6.11 1.50
C ALA A 70 -7.66 -6.14 1.13
N GLY A 71 -8.52 -5.99 2.13
CA GLY A 71 -9.93 -5.63 2.00
C GLY A 71 -10.13 -4.12 2.01
N ASP A 72 -11.21 -3.66 2.66
CA ASP A 72 -11.47 -2.22 2.89
C ASP A 72 -10.82 -1.71 4.18
N ASP A 73 -11.05 -2.42 5.28
CA ASP A 73 -10.61 -2.06 6.64
C ASP A 73 -9.77 -3.15 7.32
N THR A 74 -9.36 -4.16 6.55
CA THR A 74 -8.64 -5.35 7.03
C THR A 74 -7.56 -5.75 6.05
N ILE A 75 -6.38 -6.12 6.57
CA ILE A 75 -5.31 -6.77 5.83
C ILE A 75 -5.08 -8.13 6.47
N LEU A 76 -5.05 -9.18 5.65
CA LEU A 76 -4.49 -10.47 6.05
C LEU A 76 -3.04 -10.52 5.55
N VAL A 77 -2.12 -10.76 6.48
CA VAL A 77 -0.72 -11.09 6.21
C VAL A 77 -0.55 -12.58 6.49
#